data_AF-A0A2D9JB82-F1
#
_entry.id   AF-A0A2D9JB82-F1
#
_cell.length_a   1.000
_cell.length_b   1.000
_cell.length_c   1.000
_cell.angle_alpha   90.00
_cell.angle_beta   90.00
_cell.angle_gamma   90.00
#
_symmetry.space_group_name_H-M   'P 1'
#
loop_
_entity.id
_entity.type
_entity.pdbx_description
1 polymer ?
#
loop_
_entity_poly.entity_id
_entity_poly.type
_entity_poly.pdbx_seq_one_letter_code
_entity_poly.pdbx_strand_id
1 'polypeptide(L)'
;EHAQRFLATQAIMLSMAGVPAVYFHSLVGSPNDIAGVEVSGIPRRINRHKYERAELEAALSETGSLQQLVADGYRHLLRVRKQQTQFHPNASQTVLELPTDGLLGFVRQHDDQPALCVLANLSGETRSIDPADLPGQFDLDVLSDESLDQNAPIAMAPYQVRWLKSSSTSDS
;
A
#
# COMPACT_ATOMS: atom_id res chain seq x y z
N GLU A 1 -4.81 -4.47 13.09
CA GLU A 1 -3.85 -5.49 12.63
C GLU A 1 -4.22 -6.14 11.28
N HIS A 2 -5.32 -6.92 11.16
CA HIS A 2 -5.66 -7.59 9.88
C HIS A 2 -5.84 -6.64 8.69
N ALA A 3 -6.55 -5.52 8.87
CA ALA A 3 -6.72 -4.50 7.82
C ALA A 3 -5.38 -3.93 7.36
N GLN A 4 -4.47 -3.63 8.30
CA GLN A 4 -3.15 -3.06 8.00
C GLN A 4 -2.29 -4.04 7.22
N ARG A 5 -2.21 -5.31 7.67
CA ARG A 5 -1.51 -6.38 6.92
C ARG A 5 -2.03 -6.50 5.50
N PHE A 6 -3.36 -6.52 5.33
CA PHE A 6 -3.97 -6.60 4.02
C PHE A 6 -3.62 -5.39 3.16
N LEU A 7 -3.84 -4.17 3.68
CA LEU A 7 -3.53 -2.93 2.97
C LEU A 7 -2.06 -2.80 2.61
N ALA A 8 -1.14 -3.32 3.43
CA ALA A 8 0.28 -3.36 3.11
C ALA A 8 0.54 -4.14 1.81
N THR A 9 -0.08 -5.33 1.65
CA THR A 9 0.05 -6.11 0.41
C THR A 9 -0.47 -5.33 -0.80
N GLN A 10 -1.56 -4.59 -0.63
CA GLN A 10 -2.17 -3.81 -1.70
C GLN A 10 -1.33 -2.59 -2.02
N ALA A 11 -0.76 -1.89 -1.03
CA ALA A 11 0.12 -0.75 -1.24
C ALA A 11 1.40 -1.16 -1.99
N ILE A 12 1.98 -2.32 -1.66
CA ILE A 12 3.14 -2.87 -2.38
C ILE A 12 2.76 -3.21 -3.82
N MET A 13 1.70 -4.00 -4.03
CA MET A 13 1.26 -4.39 -5.38
C MET A 13 0.93 -3.16 -6.23
N LEU A 14 0.24 -2.18 -5.65
CA LEU A 14 -0.10 -0.92 -6.30
C LEU A 14 1.10 -0.03 -6.57
N SER A 15 2.28 -0.25 -5.99
CA SER A 15 3.44 0.61 -6.23
C SER A 15 4.51 -0.03 -7.13
N MET A 16 4.38 -1.32 -7.45
CA MET A 16 5.27 -2.04 -8.37
C MET A 16 5.13 -1.58 -9.82
N ALA A 17 6.18 -1.84 -10.63
CA ALA A 17 6.20 -1.54 -12.06
C ALA A 17 5.14 -2.34 -12.84
N GLY A 18 4.58 -1.69 -13.87
CA GLY A 18 3.47 -2.24 -14.67
C GLY A 18 2.09 -1.70 -14.30
N VAL A 19 1.06 -2.34 -14.86
CA VAL A 19 -0.35 -2.00 -14.62
C VAL A 19 -0.89 -2.90 -13.50
N PRO A 20 -1.31 -2.35 -12.35
CA PRO A 20 -1.86 -3.17 -11.29
C PRO A 20 -3.22 -3.73 -11.66
N ALA A 21 -3.45 -5.01 -11.35
CA ALA A 21 -4.75 -5.66 -11.48
C ALA A 21 -5.48 -5.64 -10.14
N VAL A 22 -6.48 -4.78 -10.00
CA VAL A 22 -7.29 -4.66 -8.77
C VAL A 22 -8.40 -5.72 -8.80
N TYR A 23 -8.41 -6.60 -7.81
CA TYR A 23 -9.50 -7.55 -7.62
C TYR A 23 -10.66 -6.92 -6.85
N PHE A 24 -11.89 -7.03 -7.36
CA PHE A 24 -13.07 -6.38 -6.77
C PHE A 24 -13.24 -6.71 -5.28
N HIS A 25 -13.14 -7.98 -4.88
CA HIS A 25 -13.29 -8.37 -3.47
C HIS A 25 -12.17 -7.86 -2.57
N SER A 26 -10.97 -7.67 -3.12
CA SER A 26 -9.87 -7.02 -2.41
C SER A 26 -10.17 -5.54 -2.20
N LEU A 27 -10.75 -4.87 -3.19
CA LEU A 27 -11.15 -3.46 -3.11
C LEU A 27 -12.23 -3.23 -2.06
N VAL A 28 -13.21 -4.14 -1.96
CA VAL A 28 -14.31 -4.00 -1.00
C VAL A 28 -14.10 -4.81 0.28
N GLY A 29 -12.92 -5.38 0.52
CA GLY A 29 -12.58 -6.11 1.75
C GLY A 29 -13.50 -7.30 2.07
N SER A 30 -14.02 -7.99 1.06
CA SER A 30 -15.00 -9.07 1.28
C SER A 30 -14.45 -10.17 2.17
N PRO A 31 -15.24 -10.64 3.16
CA PRO A 31 -14.89 -11.84 3.90
C PRO A 31 -14.95 -13.07 2.99
N ASN A 32 -14.27 -14.12 3.43
CA ASN A 32 -14.39 -15.45 2.83
C ASN A 32 -15.84 -15.96 2.95
N ASP A 33 -16.43 -16.39 1.84
CA ASP A 33 -17.74 -17.04 1.78
C ASP A 33 -17.63 -18.53 2.16
N ILE A 34 -17.50 -18.78 3.47
CA ILE A 34 -17.34 -20.13 4.03
C ILE A 34 -18.59 -20.99 3.78
N ALA A 35 -19.79 -20.41 3.91
CA ALA A 35 -21.05 -21.10 3.67
C ALA A 35 -21.20 -21.54 2.19
N GLY A 36 -20.76 -20.72 1.24
CA GLY A 36 -20.73 -21.05 -0.19
C GLY A 36 -19.77 -22.20 -0.52
N VAL A 37 -18.71 -22.40 0.25
CA VAL A 37 -17.80 -23.56 0.12
C VAL A 37 -18.45 -24.81 0.67
N GLU A 38 -19.06 -24.75 1.85
CA GLU A 38 -19.69 -25.90 2.50
C GLU A 38 -20.86 -26.47 1.67
N VAL A 39 -21.65 -25.61 1.02
CA VAL A 39 -22.79 -26.04 0.20
C VAL A 39 -22.36 -26.53 -1.19
N SER A 40 -21.29 -25.99 -1.76
CA SER A 40 -20.91 -26.29 -3.16
C SER A 40 -19.77 -27.29 -3.31
N GLY A 41 -18.96 -27.51 -2.28
CA GLY A 41 -17.73 -28.31 -2.34
C GLY A 41 -16.63 -27.75 -3.25
N ILE A 42 -16.79 -26.52 -3.79
CA ILE A 42 -15.82 -25.89 -4.71
C ILE A 42 -15.05 -24.79 -3.95
N PRO A 43 -13.76 -25.02 -3.58
CA PRO A 43 -13.00 -24.08 -2.75
C PRO A 43 -12.84 -22.68 -3.37
N ARG A 44 -12.85 -22.59 -4.71
CA ARG A 44 -12.72 -21.31 -5.42
C ARG A 44 -13.93 -20.38 -5.27
N ARG A 45 -15.07 -20.86 -4.78
CA ARG A 45 -16.26 -20.00 -4.56
C ARG A 45 -16.12 -19.10 -3.32
N ILE A 46 -15.20 -19.42 -2.42
CA ILE A 46 -14.96 -18.67 -1.17
C ILE A 46 -14.67 -17.17 -1.39
N ASN A 47 -14.12 -16.79 -2.54
CA ASN A 47 -13.76 -15.40 -2.85
C ASN A 47 -14.65 -14.78 -3.94
N ARG A 48 -15.83 -15.36 -4.25
CA ARG A 48 -16.67 -14.93 -5.39
C ARG A 48 -18.10 -14.54 -4.98
N HIS A 49 -18.26 -14.01 -3.77
CA HIS A 49 -19.56 -13.52 -3.31
C HIS A 49 -20.16 -12.53 -4.32
N LYS A 50 -21.46 -12.61 -4.57
CA LYS A 50 -22.14 -11.65 -5.43
C LYS A 50 -22.97 -10.74 -4.55
N TYR A 51 -22.50 -9.51 -4.40
CA TYR A 51 -23.23 -8.53 -3.62
C TYR A 51 -24.44 -8.00 -4.38
N GLU A 52 -25.56 -7.91 -3.68
CA GLU A 52 -26.59 -6.93 -4.04
C GLU A 52 -26.11 -5.53 -3.64
N ARG A 53 -26.53 -4.49 -4.38
CA ARG A 53 -26.02 -3.13 -4.15
C ARG A 53 -26.26 -2.64 -2.72
N ALA A 54 -27.48 -2.80 -2.22
CA ALA A 54 -27.86 -2.36 -0.88
C ALA A 54 -27.09 -3.11 0.22
N GLU A 55 -26.81 -4.39 0.00
CA GLU A 55 -26.00 -5.22 0.90
C GLU A 55 -24.57 -4.69 1.00
N LEU A 56 -23.94 -4.40 -0.16
CA LEU A 56 -22.59 -3.85 -0.18
C LEU A 56 -22.53 -2.46 0.46
N GLU A 57 -23.49 -1.58 0.15
CA GLU A 57 -23.55 -0.25 0.74
C GLU A 57 -23.66 -0.33 2.27
N ALA A 58 -24.52 -1.21 2.79
CA ALA A 58 -24.64 -1.45 4.23
C ALA A 58 -23.31 -1.94 4.82
N ALA A 59 -22.70 -2.96 4.22
CA ALA A 59 -21.45 -3.55 4.70
C ALA A 59 -20.28 -2.54 4.73
N LEU A 60 -20.23 -1.61 3.77
CA LEU A 60 -19.21 -0.57 3.70
C LEU A 60 -19.50 0.64 4.61
N SER A 61 -20.73 0.78 5.10
CA SER A 61 -21.13 1.88 6.00
C SER A 61 -20.93 1.56 7.48
N GLU A 62 -20.73 0.28 7.83
CA GLU A 62 -20.54 -0.14 9.21
C GLU A 62 -19.18 0.35 9.73
N THR A 63 -19.23 1.38 10.60
CA THR A 63 -18.05 2.11 11.07
C THR A 63 -17.17 1.21 11.93
N GLY A 64 -15.88 1.13 11.58
CA GLY A 64 -14.91 0.31 12.31
C GLY A 64 -14.96 -1.18 11.95
N SER A 65 -15.83 -1.59 11.03
CA SER A 65 -15.79 -2.94 10.48
C SER A 65 -14.51 -3.15 9.66
N LEU A 66 -14.00 -4.39 9.62
CA LEU A 66 -12.84 -4.74 8.81
C LEU A 66 -13.05 -4.36 7.33
N GLN A 67 -14.27 -4.57 6.83
CA GLN A 67 -14.62 -4.33 5.45
C GLN A 67 -14.59 -2.84 5.09
N GLN A 68 -15.16 -1.98 5.94
CA GLN A 68 -15.09 -0.53 5.80
C GLN A 68 -13.65 -0.03 5.86
N LEU A 69 -12.86 -0.47 6.85
CA LEU A 69 -11.46 -0.06 7.00
C LEU A 69 -10.60 -0.45 5.78
N VAL A 70 -10.79 -1.66 5.24
CA VAL A 70 -10.08 -2.10 4.03
C VAL A 70 -10.51 -1.29 2.81
N ALA A 71 -11.82 -1.11 2.60
CA ALA A 71 -12.31 -0.41 1.43
C ALA A 71 -11.85 1.05 1.40
N ASP A 72 -11.90 1.74 2.54
CA ASP A 72 -11.48 3.13 2.62
C ASP A 72 -9.97 3.29 2.51
N GLY A 73 -9.20 2.40 3.15
CA GLY A 73 -7.75 2.34 2.98
C GLY A 73 -7.34 2.08 1.53
N TYR A 74 -8.00 1.14 0.84
CA TYR A 74 -7.71 0.83 -0.56
C TYR A 74 -8.04 2.02 -1.48
N ARG A 75 -9.20 2.66 -1.27
CA ARG A 75 -9.58 3.88 -2.01
C ARG A 75 -8.56 4.99 -1.81
N HIS A 76 -8.07 5.16 -0.58
CA HIS A 76 -7.01 6.10 -0.28
C HIS A 76 -5.72 5.78 -1.06
N LEU A 77 -5.24 4.52 -1.04
CA LEU A 77 -4.08 4.09 -1.83
C LEU A 77 -4.24 4.41 -3.33
N LEU A 78 -5.41 4.11 -3.90
CA LEU A 78 -5.70 4.41 -5.31
C LEU A 78 -5.72 5.90 -5.61
N ARG A 79 -6.28 6.71 -4.70
CA ARG A 79 -6.31 8.17 -4.82
C ARG A 79 -4.90 8.75 -4.80
N VAL A 80 -4.06 8.34 -3.84
CA VAL A 80 -2.67 8.80 -3.75
C VAL A 80 -1.87 8.32 -4.95
N ARG A 81 -2.03 7.06 -5.39
CA ARG A 81 -1.30 6.49 -6.55
C ARG A 81 -1.52 7.31 -7.81
N LYS A 82 -2.77 7.74 -8.07
CA LYS A 82 -3.12 8.55 -9.25
C LYS A 82 -2.39 9.89 -9.31
N GLN A 83 -1.92 10.39 -8.17
CA GLN A 83 -1.22 11.68 -8.07
C GLN A 83 0.29 11.55 -8.25
N GLN A 84 0.84 10.32 -8.32
CA GLN A 84 2.28 10.10 -8.44
C GLN A 84 2.65 9.67 -9.86
N THR A 85 3.40 10.51 -10.56
CA THR A 85 3.89 10.21 -11.92
C THR A 85 4.89 9.05 -11.93
N GLN A 86 5.65 8.86 -10.84
CA GLN A 86 6.61 7.77 -10.63
C GLN A 86 5.94 6.39 -10.69
N PHE A 87 4.63 6.32 -10.51
CA PHE A 87 3.84 5.10 -10.58
C PHE A 87 3.29 4.77 -11.97
N HIS A 88 3.69 5.53 -12.99
CA HIS A 88 3.44 5.20 -14.39
C HIS A 88 3.91 3.75 -14.70
N PRO A 89 3.19 2.99 -15.54
CA PRO A 89 3.53 1.58 -15.81
C PRO A 89 4.94 1.37 -16.36
N ASN A 90 5.45 2.34 -17.13
CA ASN A 90 6.77 2.28 -17.75
C ASN A 90 7.87 2.97 -16.92
N ALA A 91 7.52 3.56 -15.76
CA ALA A 91 8.53 4.10 -14.85
C ALA A 91 9.45 2.97 -14.35
N SER A 92 10.75 3.23 -14.30
CA SER A 92 11.72 2.24 -13.87
C SER A 92 11.52 1.88 -12.39
N GLN A 93 12.09 0.73 -12.01
CA GLN A 93 12.06 0.25 -10.63
C GLN A 93 13.42 -0.32 -10.26
N THR A 94 13.96 0.11 -9.13
CA THR A 94 15.20 -0.38 -8.56
C THR A 94 14.92 -0.89 -7.15
N VAL A 95 15.15 -2.19 -6.92
CA VAL A 95 15.02 -2.79 -5.58
C VAL A 95 16.18 -2.32 -4.70
N LEU A 96 15.90 -2.04 -3.43
CA LEU A 96 16.88 -1.62 -2.45
C LEU A 96 17.39 -2.83 -1.67
N GLU A 97 18.71 -2.90 -1.48
CA GLU A 97 19.35 -3.81 -0.54
C GLU A 97 19.34 -3.15 0.85
N LEU A 98 18.30 -3.41 1.64
CA LEU A 98 18.17 -2.84 2.98
C LEU A 98 18.93 -3.68 4.01
N PRO A 99 19.58 -3.07 5.02
CA PRO A 99 20.48 -3.80 5.93
C PRO A 99 19.77 -4.64 6.99
N THR A 100 18.43 -4.62 7.05
CA THR A 100 17.63 -5.31 8.08
C THR A 100 16.54 -6.18 7.47
N ASP A 101 16.42 -7.41 7.97
CA ASP A 101 15.39 -8.37 7.57
C ASP A 101 13.96 -7.89 7.90
N GLY A 102 13.02 -8.34 7.08
CA GLY A 102 11.61 -8.01 7.23
C GLY A 102 11.22 -6.65 6.66
N LEU A 103 12.15 -5.94 6.02
CA LEU A 103 11.89 -4.74 5.24
C LEU A 103 11.96 -5.06 3.74
N LEU A 104 11.08 -4.43 2.97
CA LEU A 104 11.11 -4.40 1.52
C LEU A 104 11.22 -2.94 1.08
N GLY A 105 12.16 -2.64 0.19
CA GLY A 105 12.36 -1.30 -0.35
C GLY A 105 12.55 -1.33 -1.86
N PHE A 106 11.98 -0.35 -2.55
CA PHE A 106 12.32 -0.07 -3.95
C PHE A 106 12.06 1.38 -4.30
N VAL A 107 12.75 1.87 -5.32
CA VAL A 107 12.59 3.21 -5.86
C VAL A 107 11.92 3.15 -7.22
N ARG A 108 10.98 4.06 -7.47
CA ARG A 108 10.34 4.30 -8.75
C ARG A 108 10.80 5.64 -9.31
N GLN A 109 11.18 5.65 -10.58
CA GLN A 109 11.69 6.83 -11.29
C GLN A 109 11.00 6.94 -12.66
N HIS A 110 10.49 8.12 -12.98
CA HIS A 110 9.85 8.40 -14.27
C HIS A 110 10.49 9.65 -14.88
N ASP A 111 11.24 9.47 -15.95
CA ASP A 111 12.02 10.52 -16.61
C ASP A 111 12.92 11.27 -15.61
N ASP A 112 12.98 12.60 -15.70
CA ASP A 112 13.76 13.48 -14.84
C ASP A 112 13.01 13.95 -13.57
N GLN A 113 11.85 13.36 -13.27
CA GLN A 113 11.09 13.72 -12.06
C GLN A 113 11.81 13.23 -10.79
N PRO A 114 11.66 13.89 -9.63
CA PRO A 114 12.18 13.35 -8.37
C PRO A 114 11.70 11.92 -8.12
N ALA A 115 12.58 11.08 -7.58
CA ALA A 115 12.29 9.68 -7.30
C ALA A 115 11.21 9.52 -6.21
N LEU A 116 10.50 8.39 -6.23
CA LEU A 116 9.61 7.97 -5.15
C LEU A 116 10.14 6.66 -4.55
N CYS A 117 10.40 6.65 -3.25
CA CYS A 117 10.81 5.46 -2.51
C CYS A 117 9.60 4.78 -1.88
N VAL A 118 9.48 3.47 -2.06
CA VAL A 118 8.48 2.63 -1.40
C VAL A 118 9.21 1.83 -0.34
N LEU A 119 8.77 1.94 0.90
CA LEU A 119 9.26 1.15 2.03
C LEU A 119 8.10 0.39 2.65
N ALA A 120 8.29 -0.89 2.92
CA ALA A 120 7.29 -1.74 3.55
C ALA A 120 7.91 -2.57 4.66
N ASN A 121 7.34 -2.51 5.86
CA ASN A 121 7.65 -3.44 6.94
C ASN A 121 6.75 -4.66 6.80
N LEU A 122 7.34 -5.84 6.58
CA LEU A 122 6.65 -7.11 6.44
C LEU A 122 6.62 -7.92 7.75
N SER A 123 7.18 -7.35 8.82
CA SER A 123 7.28 -7.99 10.14
C SER A 123 6.19 -7.48 11.11
N GLY A 124 6.00 -8.25 12.18
CA GLY A 124 5.14 -7.87 13.32
C GLY A 124 5.83 -6.92 14.32
N GLU A 125 7.05 -6.49 14.05
CA GLU A 125 7.87 -5.69 14.95
C GLU A 125 8.12 -4.29 14.36
N THR A 126 8.36 -3.31 15.22
CA THR A 126 8.85 -2.00 14.74
C THR A 126 10.23 -2.17 14.13
N ARG A 127 10.44 -1.49 13.00
CA ARG A 127 11.72 -1.42 12.29
C ARG A 127 12.09 0.04 12.07
N SER A 128 13.36 0.29 11.76
CA SER A 128 13.86 1.61 11.40
C SER A 128 14.83 1.50 10.24
N ILE A 129 14.87 2.51 9.40
CA ILE A 129 15.80 2.62 8.26
C ILE A 129 16.61 3.89 8.45
N ASP A 130 17.93 3.80 8.35
CA ASP A 130 18.78 4.98 8.33
C ASP A 130 18.60 5.68 6.96
N PRO A 131 18.33 6.99 6.90
CA PRO A 131 18.29 7.72 5.64
C PRO A 131 19.54 7.52 4.77
N ALA A 132 20.70 7.26 5.37
CA ALA A 132 21.94 6.97 4.65
C ALA A 132 21.91 5.66 3.83
N ASP A 133 21.00 4.73 4.16
CA ASP A 133 20.81 3.48 3.42
C ASP A 133 19.92 3.65 2.17
N LEU A 134 19.36 4.85 1.96
CA LEU A 134 18.49 5.16 0.82
C LEU A 134 19.23 5.96 -0.26
N PRO A 135 18.93 5.75 -1.55
CA PRO A 135 19.64 6.40 -2.67
C PRO A 135 19.21 7.86 -2.90
N GLY A 136 18.70 8.54 -1.88
CA GLY A 136 18.18 9.90 -1.97
C GLY A 136 17.60 10.39 -0.64
N GLN A 137 17.30 11.68 -0.57
CA GLN A 137 16.65 12.29 0.59
C GLN A 137 15.14 12.26 0.41
N PHE A 138 14.43 11.71 1.39
CA PHE A 138 12.98 11.67 1.39
C PHE A 138 12.45 12.20 2.72
N ASP A 139 11.51 13.13 2.67
CA ASP A 139 11.03 13.91 3.82
C ASP A 139 9.51 14.02 3.87
N LEU A 140 8.79 13.36 2.96
CA LEU A 140 7.34 13.35 2.92
C LEU A 140 6.82 11.96 2.62
N ASP A 141 6.02 11.39 3.52
CA ASP A 141 5.20 10.22 3.26
C ASP A 141 3.85 10.64 2.67
N VAL A 142 3.65 10.39 1.38
CA VAL A 142 2.42 10.81 0.67
C VAL A 142 1.19 9.97 1.03
N LEU A 143 1.35 8.85 1.74
CA LEU A 143 0.22 8.08 2.26
C LEU A 143 -0.38 8.75 3.50
N SER A 144 0.46 9.11 4.46
CA SER A 144 0.01 9.75 5.71
C SER A 144 0.00 11.28 5.66
N ASP A 145 0.57 11.89 4.61
CA ASP A 145 0.86 13.32 4.54
C ASP A 145 1.77 13.78 5.70
N GLU A 146 2.71 12.92 6.09
CA GLU A 146 3.60 13.11 7.22
C GLU A 146 4.97 13.60 6.73
N SER A 147 5.43 14.72 7.26
CA SER A 147 6.81 15.19 7.07
C SER A 147 7.77 14.39 7.96
N LEU A 148 8.89 13.97 7.38
CA LEU A 148 9.94 13.20 8.05
C LEU A 148 11.20 14.07 8.19
N ASP A 149 11.91 13.92 9.31
CA ASP A 149 13.25 14.49 9.46
C ASP A 149 14.25 13.67 8.66
N GLN A 150 14.90 14.30 7.68
CA GLN A 150 15.88 13.67 6.79
C GLN A 150 17.13 13.17 7.51
N ASN A 151 17.39 13.62 8.75
CA ASN A 151 18.55 13.23 9.54
C ASN A 151 18.21 12.21 10.63
N ALA A 152 16.94 11.83 10.77
CA ALA A 152 16.49 10.88 11.77
C ALA A 152 16.18 9.51 11.13
N PRO A 153 16.40 8.39 11.83
CA PRO A 153 15.95 7.09 11.37
C PRO A 153 14.45 7.07 11.07
N ILE A 154 14.09 6.56 9.90
CA ILE A 154 12.70 6.45 9.45
C ILE A 154 12.05 5.29 10.19
N ALA A 155 11.16 5.61 11.13
CA ALA A 155 10.42 4.61 11.89
C ALA A 155 9.32 3.95 11.04
N MET A 156 9.27 2.62 11.12
CA MET A 156 8.32 1.77 10.42
C MET A 156 7.57 0.90 11.43
N ALA A 157 6.31 1.22 11.70
CA ALA A 157 5.44 0.39 12.53
C ALA A 157 5.22 -1.00 11.88
N PRO A 158 4.80 -2.03 12.64
CA PRO A 158 4.46 -3.33 12.08
C PRO A 158 3.49 -3.22 10.89
N TYR A 159 3.82 -3.84 9.77
CA TYR A 159 3.01 -3.83 8.55
C TYR A 159 2.77 -2.44 7.91
N GLN A 160 3.53 -1.41 8.31
CA GLN A 160 3.44 -0.10 7.69
C GLN A 160 4.07 -0.10 6.30
N VAL A 161 3.41 0.58 5.36
CA VAL A 161 3.98 0.95 4.06
C VAL A 161 4.04 2.46 4.00
N ARG A 162 5.16 2.99 3.54
CA ARG A 162 5.38 4.42 3.29
C ARG A 162 5.71 4.63 1.82
N TRP A 163 5.15 5.68 1.22
CA TRP A 163 5.53 6.15 -0.11
C TRP A 163 6.18 7.50 0.04
N LEU A 164 7.51 7.51 -0.03
CA LEU A 164 8.32 8.64 0.32
C LEU A 164 8.75 9.44 -0.90
N LYS A 165 8.64 10.77 -0.80
CA LYS A 165 9.15 11.71 -1.79
C LYS A 165 10.06 12.72 -1.10
N SER A 166 10.91 13.36 -1.89
CA SER A 166 11.47 14.65 -1.52
C SER A 166 10.42 15.73 -1.76
N SER A 167 10.15 16.53 -0.74
CA SER A 167 9.48 17.80 -0.86
C SER A 167 10.44 18.72 -1.61
N SER A 168 10.41 18.68 -2.94
CA SER A 168 11.18 19.62 -3.72
C SER A 168 10.61 20.99 -3.40
N THR A 169 11.41 21.84 -2.76
CA THR A 169 11.23 23.29 -2.74
C THR A 169 10.89 23.68 -4.18
N SER A 170 9.73 24.30 -4.36
CA SER A 170 9.40 24.98 -5.60
C SER A 170 10.34 26.17 -5.73
N ASP A 171 11.59 25.93 -6.12
CA ASP A 171 12.49 26.98 -6.59
C ASP A 171 12.33 27.07 -8.11
N SER A 172 11.39 27.92 -8.53
CA SER A 172 11.42 28.82 -9.71
C SER A 172 10.01 29.34 -10.01
#